data_AF-A0A174QV59-F1
#
_entry.id   AF-A0A174QV59-F1
#
_cell.length_a   1.000
_cell.length_b   1.000
_cell.length_c   1.000
_cell.angle_alpha   90.00
_cell.angle_beta   90.00
_cell.angle_gamma   90.00
#
_symmetry.space_group_name_H-M   'P 1'
#
loop_
_entity.id
_entity.type
_entity.pdbx_description
1 polymer ?
#
loop_
_entity_poly.entity_id
_entity_poly.type
_entity_poly.pdbx_seq_one_letter_code
_entity_poly.pdbx_strand_id
1 'polypeptide(L)'
;MEAEKNKAGNMNSVLRQALERRQTEHLSSNFSYRMMERVRLEAERQRKRRVRIGWMALLTSVFSLLGFGIYFLFFYLNINFIDYLPQTDVRQDSSLLKFYVYIASLVLILLGIDSWLRKKYI
;
A
#
# COMPACT_ATOMS: atom_id res chain seq x y z
N MET A 1 48.33 -6.10 -1.63
CA MET A 1 46.97 -5.69 -1.20
C MET A 1 46.93 -4.30 -0.55
N GLU A 2 48.01 -3.82 0.06
CA GLU A 2 48.03 -2.53 0.80
C GLU A 2 48.13 -1.27 -0.12
N ALA A 3 48.83 -1.38 -1.25
CA ALA A 3 49.00 -0.29 -2.21
C ALA A 3 47.70 0.11 -2.95
N GLU A 4 46.81 -0.84 -3.23
CA GLU A 4 45.51 -0.54 -3.87
C GLU A 4 44.53 0.18 -2.93
N LYS A 5 44.53 -0.19 -1.64
CA LYS A 5 43.68 0.44 -0.62
C LYS A 5 44.05 1.92 -0.41
N ASN A 6 45.35 2.24 -0.44
CA ASN A 6 45.83 3.62 -0.36
C ASN A 6 45.49 4.46 -1.61
N LYS A 7 45.54 3.86 -2.80
CA LYS A 7 45.17 4.53 -4.04
C LYS A 7 43.66 4.85 -4.10
N ALA A 8 42.82 3.93 -3.65
CA ALA A 8 41.37 4.14 -3.56
C ALA A 8 41.00 5.22 -2.52
N GLY A 9 41.70 5.25 -1.37
CA GLY A 9 41.52 6.29 -0.35
C GLY A 9 41.86 7.69 -0.86
N ASN A 10 42.99 7.83 -1.56
CA ASN A 10 43.44 9.11 -2.11
C ASN A 10 42.52 9.62 -3.24
N MET A 11 42.04 8.72 -4.10
CA MET A 11 41.09 9.08 -5.16
C MET A 11 39.77 9.60 -4.59
N ASN A 12 39.27 9.00 -3.51
CA ASN A 12 38.06 9.48 -2.84
C ASN A 12 38.25 10.86 -2.18
N SER A 13 39.42 11.16 -1.60
CA SER A 13 39.71 12.51 -1.08
C SER A 13 39.82 13.56 -2.18
N VAL A 14 40.41 13.22 -3.33
CA VAL A 14 40.51 14.13 -4.48
C VAL A 14 39.13 14.41 -5.08
N LEU A 15 38.30 13.37 -5.24
CA LEU A 15 36.92 13.53 -5.72
C LEU A 15 36.08 14.36 -4.75
N ARG A 16 36.24 14.12 -3.45
CA ARG A 16 35.54 14.87 -2.40
C ARG A 16 35.97 16.34 -2.36
N GLN A 17 37.26 16.63 -2.54
CA GLN A 17 37.78 17.98 -2.64
C GLN A 17 37.32 18.69 -3.93
N ALA A 18 37.23 17.97 -5.05
CA ALA A 18 36.69 18.50 -6.30
C ALA A 18 35.17 18.79 -6.21
N LEU A 19 34.43 17.96 -5.47
CA LEU A 19 33.00 18.16 -5.19
C LEU A 19 32.75 19.35 -4.26
N GLU A 20 33.53 19.49 -3.18
CA GLU A 20 33.43 20.64 -2.25
C GLU A 20 33.75 21.97 -2.95
N ARG A 21 34.76 21.98 -3.83
CA ARG A 21 35.12 23.16 -4.65
C ARG A 21 34.05 23.53 -5.68
N ARG A 22 33.25 22.56 -6.14
CA ARG A 22 32.09 22.77 -7.03
C ARG A 22 30.81 23.16 -6.27
N GLN A 23 30.63 22.71 -5.03
CA GLN A 23 29.48 23.07 -4.20
C GLN A 23 29.57 24.49 -3.62
N THR A 24 30.78 25.03 -3.48
CA THR A 24 31.02 26.38 -2.95
C THR A 24 30.72 27.48 -3.98
N GLU A 25 30.71 27.16 -5.27
CA GLU A 25 30.04 27.98 -6.28
C GLU A 25 28.52 27.77 -6.16
N HIS A 26 27.87 28.70 -5.46
CA HIS A 26 26.42 28.69 -5.32
C HIS A 26 25.78 28.56 -6.71
N LEU A 27 25.04 27.47 -6.93
CA LEU A 27 24.31 27.20 -8.18
C LEU A 27 23.55 28.46 -8.60
N SER A 28 23.56 28.79 -9.90
CA SER A 28 22.84 29.97 -10.39
C SER A 28 21.40 29.91 -9.87
N SER A 29 20.88 31.05 -9.41
CA SER A 29 19.54 31.12 -8.79
C SER A 29 18.48 30.43 -9.64
N ASN A 30 18.61 30.49 -10.97
CA ASN A 30 17.76 29.81 -11.93
C ASN A 30 17.86 28.27 -11.88
N PHE A 31 19.07 27.71 -11.77
CA PHE A 31 19.26 26.27 -11.62
C PHE A 31 18.71 25.76 -10.29
N SER A 32 18.95 26.51 -9.21
CA SER A 32 18.40 26.20 -7.89
C SER A 32 16.87 26.23 -7.89
N TYR A 33 16.26 27.20 -8.57
CA TYR A 33 14.81 27.28 -8.75
C TYR A 33 14.25 26.07 -9.50
N ARG A 34 14.81 25.74 -10.67
CA ARG A 34 14.34 24.59 -11.48
C ARG A 34 14.59 23.25 -10.79
N MET A 35 15.66 23.13 -10.00
CA MET A 35 15.94 21.95 -9.19
C MET A 35 14.95 21.82 -8.04
N MET A 36 14.69 22.90 -7.31
CA MET A 36 13.73 22.93 -6.21
C MET A 36 12.32 22.58 -6.70
N GLU A 37 11.93 23.04 -7.89
CA GLU A 37 10.64 22.72 -8.50
C GLU A 37 10.50 21.24 -8.85
N ARG A 38 11.56 20.60 -9.38
CA ARG A 38 11.58 19.14 -9.62
C ARG A 38 11.50 18.34 -8.33
N VAL A 39 12.24 18.74 -7.30
CA VAL A 39 12.20 18.11 -5.97
C VAL A 39 10.80 18.21 -5.37
N ARG A 40 10.15 19.36 -5.52
CA ARG A 40 8.78 19.59 -5.02
C ARG A 40 7.75 18.72 -5.76
N LEU A 41 7.87 18.60 -7.09
CA LEU A 41 7.03 17.71 -7.90
C LEU A 41 7.24 16.23 -7.57
N GLU A 42 8.47 15.80 -7.31
CA GLU A 42 8.77 14.43 -6.89
C GLU A 42 8.24 14.14 -5.48
N ALA A 43 8.39 15.10 -4.55
CA ALA A 43 7.85 15.01 -3.20
C ALA A 43 6.32 14.92 -3.21
N GLU A 44 5.63 15.69 -4.04
CA GLU A 44 4.18 15.60 -4.19
C GLU A 44 3.72 14.25 -4.76
N ARG A 45 4.42 13.70 -5.76
CA ARG A 45 4.13 12.35 -6.28
C ARG A 45 4.31 11.27 -5.23
N GLN A 46 5.37 11.36 -4.43
CA GLN A 46 5.63 10.46 -3.30
C GLN A 46 4.54 10.57 -2.22
N ARG A 47 4.11 11.79 -1.89
CA ARG A 47 3.07 12.04 -0.89
C ARG A 47 1.73 11.45 -1.31
N LYS A 48 1.32 11.63 -2.58
CA LYS A 48 0.08 11.04 -3.12
C LYS A 48 0.09 9.51 -3.12
N ARG A 49 1.25 8.87 -3.26
CA ARG A 49 1.39 7.40 -3.15
C ARG A 49 1.28 6.93 -1.71
N ARG A 50 1.98 7.60 -0.78
CA ARG A 50 1.94 7.25 0.65
C ARG A 50 0.56 7.40 1.26
N VAL A 51 -0.17 8.47 0.90
CA VAL A 51 -1.56 8.64 1.35
C VAL A 51 -2.43 7.47 0.87
N ARG A 52 -2.37 7.11 -0.42
CA ARG A 52 -3.15 5.97 -0.95
C ARG A 52 -2.79 4.64 -0.30
N ILE A 53 -1.50 4.39 -0.01
CA ILE A 53 -1.07 3.18 0.70
C ILE A 53 -1.58 3.20 2.15
N GLY A 54 -1.56 4.35 2.81
CA GLY A 54 -2.13 4.51 4.15
C GLY A 54 -3.63 4.20 4.19
N TRP A 55 -4.41 4.72 3.25
CA TRP A 55 -5.84 4.40 3.15
C TRP A 55 -6.11 2.91 2.91
N MET A 56 -5.32 2.26 2.06
CA MET A 56 -5.44 0.81 1.84
C MET A 56 -5.06 0.01 3.08
N ALA A 57 -4.00 0.39 3.80
CA ALA A 57 -3.61 -0.27 5.04
C ALA A 57 -4.68 -0.13 6.14
N LEU A 58 -5.31 1.05 6.25
CA LEU A 58 -6.43 1.28 7.16
C LEU A 58 -7.63 0.40 6.81
N LEU A 59 -8.03 0.34 5.53
CA LEU A 59 -9.12 -0.52 5.08
C LEU A 59 -8.83 -2.00 5.38
N THR A 60 -7.62 -2.48 5.05
CA THR A 60 -7.20 -3.86 5.34
C THR A 60 -7.25 -4.15 6.84
N SER A 61 -6.83 -3.20 7.69
CA SER A 61 -6.89 -3.36 9.14
C SER A 61 -8.32 -3.51 9.65
N VAL A 62 -9.24 -2.67 9.18
CA VAL A 62 -10.66 -2.74 9.56
C VAL A 62 -11.30 -4.05 9.10
N PHE A 63 -11.07 -4.45 7.84
CA PHE A 63 -11.57 -5.72 7.31
C PHE A 63 -11.01 -6.94 8.07
N SER A 64 -9.73 -6.90 8.43
CA SER A 64 -9.09 -7.96 9.22
C SER A 64 -9.72 -8.07 10.60
N LEU A 65 -9.96 -6.94 11.28
CA LEU A 65 -10.60 -6.92 12.59
C LEU A 65 -12.04 -7.45 12.55
N LEU A 66 -12.81 -7.06 11.52
CA LEU A 66 -14.16 -7.58 11.29
C LEU A 66 -14.16 -9.08 11.02
N GLY A 67 -13.27 -9.56 10.14
CA GLY A 67 -13.14 -10.98 9.84
C GLY A 67 -12.77 -11.80 11.08
N PHE A 68 -11.85 -11.28 11.90
CA PHE A 68 -11.47 -11.93 13.16
C PHE A 68 -12.63 -11.95 14.17
N GLY A 69 -13.39 -10.86 14.26
CA GLY A 69 -14.59 -10.80 15.12
C GLY A 69 -15.66 -11.80 14.71
N ILE A 70 -15.92 -11.93 13.40
CA ILE A 70 -16.86 -12.94 12.86
C ILE A 70 -16.34 -14.35 13.14
N TYR A 71 -15.06 -14.62 12.89
CA TYR A 71 -14.44 -15.91 13.17
C TYR A 71 -14.57 -16.30 14.66
N PHE A 72 -14.29 -15.36 15.56
CA PHE A 72 -14.41 -15.59 17.00
C PHE A 72 -15.86 -15.84 17.43
N LEU A 73 -16.82 -15.10 16.87
CA LEU A 73 -18.26 -15.33 17.13
C LEU A 73 -18.70 -16.73 16.69
N PHE A 74 -18.31 -17.15 15.49
CA PHE A 74 -18.70 -18.46 14.95
C PHE A 74 -18.01 -19.62 15.68
N PHE A 75 -16.71 -19.51 15.96
CA PHE A 75 -15.91 -20.62 16.51
C PHE A 75 -15.99 -20.72 18.03
N TYR A 76 -15.95 -19.58 18.74
CA TYR A 76 -15.84 -19.56 20.21
C TYR A 76 -17.19 -19.46 20.91
N LEU A 77 -18.10 -18.64 20.38
CA LEU A 77 -19.46 -18.54 20.90
C LEU A 77 -20.40 -19.59 20.31
N ASN A 78 -19.93 -20.43 19.38
CA ASN A 78 -20.69 -21.50 18.71
C ASN A 78 -22.07 -21.01 18.25
N ILE A 79 -22.14 -19.74 17.81
CA ILE A 79 -23.40 -19.12 17.40
C ILE A 79 -23.81 -19.74 16.07
N ASN A 80 -24.59 -20.81 16.18
CA ASN A 80 -25.45 -21.23 15.10
C ASN A 80 -26.49 -20.12 14.97
N PHE A 81 -26.36 -19.28 13.94
CA PHE A 81 -27.39 -18.30 13.56
C PHE A 81 -28.78 -18.94 13.38
N ILE A 82 -28.82 -20.28 13.29
CA ILE A 82 -30.00 -21.13 13.30
C ILE A 82 -30.80 -21.04 14.60
N ASP A 83 -30.17 -20.85 15.77
CA ASP A 83 -30.86 -20.84 17.07
C ASP A 83 -31.47 -19.47 17.42
N TYR A 84 -30.96 -18.39 16.82
CA TYR A 84 -31.45 -17.01 17.04
C TYR A 84 -32.35 -16.50 15.91
N LEU A 85 -32.45 -17.24 14.79
CA LEU A 85 -33.51 -17.03 13.81
C LEU A 85 -34.76 -17.81 14.26
N PRO A 86 -35.97 -17.24 14.18
CA PRO A 86 -37.19 -18.03 14.34
C PRO A 86 -37.12 -19.19 13.34
N GLN A 87 -37.42 -20.41 13.82
CA GLN A 87 -37.43 -21.65 13.04
C GLN A 87 -38.21 -21.46 11.73
N THR A 88 -37.51 -21.03 10.71
CA THR A 88 -37.90 -21.14 9.30
C THR A 88 -37.01 -22.24 8.79
N ASP A 89 -37.57 -23.21 8.09
CA ASP A 89 -36.92 -24.46 7.72
C ASP A 89 -35.60 -24.26 6.92
N VAL A 90 -34.49 -23.97 7.62
CA VAL A 90 -33.15 -23.71 7.04
C VAL A 90 -32.57 -24.97 6.37
N ARG A 91 -33.27 -26.10 6.46
CA ARG A 91 -32.91 -27.36 5.82
C ARG A 91 -33.10 -27.34 4.30
N GLN A 92 -33.87 -26.40 3.74
CA GLN A 92 -34.02 -26.20 2.28
C GLN A 92 -33.20 -25.03 1.71
N ASP A 93 -32.82 -24.03 2.52
CA ASP A 93 -32.19 -22.79 2.01
C ASP A 93 -30.66 -22.81 1.90
N SER A 94 -29.99 -23.92 2.26
CA SER A 94 -28.52 -24.04 2.15
C SER A 94 -28.02 -23.82 0.71
N SER A 95 -28.83 -24.13 -0.30
CA SER A 95 -28.49 -23.89 -1.71
C SER A 95 -28.66 -22.41 -2.11
N LEU A 96 -29.73 -21.76 -1.64
CA LEU A 96 -29.99 -20.32 -1.85
C LEU A 96 -28.94 -19.45 -1.15
N LEU A 97 -28.58 -19.76 0.10
CA LEU A 97 -27.52 -19.05 0.81
C LEU A 97 -26.18 -19.16 0.10
N LYS A 98 -25.81 -20.37 -0.38
CA LYS A 98 -24.60 -20.56 -1.19
C LYS A 98 -24.65 -19.77 -2.49
N PHE A 99 -25.82 -19.65 -3.13
CA PHE A 99 -26.03 -18.84 -4.33
C PHE A 99 -25.83 -17.34 -4.06
N TYR A 100 -26.39 -16.80 -2.98
CA TYR A 100 -26.19 -15.40 -2.61
C TYR A 100 -24.76 -15.10 -2.20
N VAL A 101 -24.11 -16.00 -1.44
CA VAL A 101 -22.69 -15.89 -1.09
C VAL A 101 -21.81 -15.92 -2.35
N TYR A 102 -22.15 -16.78 -3.32
CA TYR A 102 -21.48 -16.83 -4.61
C TYR A 102 -21.60 -15.49 -5.35
N ILE A 103 -22.81 -14.94 -5.52
CA ILE A 103 -23.02 -13.64 -6.16
C ILE A 103 -22.28 -12.52 -5.43
N ALA A 104 -22.37 -12.48 -4.10
CA ALA A 104 -21.69 -11.47 -3.29
C ALA A 104 -20.17 -11.53 -3.47
N SER A 105 -19.59 -12.73 -3.51
CA SER A 105 -18.17 -12.93 -3.78
C SER A 105 -17.78 -12.50 -5.20
N LEU A 106 -18.62 -12.81 -6.19
CA LEU A 106 -18.43 -12.46 -7.60
C LEU A 106 -18.42 -10.94 -7.79
N VAL A 107 -19.39 -10.25 -7.19
CA VAL A 107 -19.49 -8.78 -7.22
C VAL A 107 -18.29 -8.15 -6.52
N LEU A 108 -17.86 -8.68 -5.36
CA LEU A 108 -16.67 -8.20 -4.66
C LEU A 108 -15.39 -8.35 -5.51
N ILE A 109 -15.21 -9.50 -6.15
CA ILE A 109 -14.08 -9.75 -7.04
C ILE A 109 -14.13 -8.80 -8.24
N LEU A 110 -15.29 -8.65 -8.88
CA LEU A 110 -15.47 -7.79 -10.03
C LEU A 110 -15.20 -6.32 -9.70
N LEU A 111 -15.69 -5.84 -8.55
CA LEU A 111 -15.52 -4.47 -8.08
C LEU A 111 -14.07 -4.20 -7.64
N GLY A 112 -13.40 -5.20 -7.05
CA GLY A 112 -11.97 -5.16 -6.75
C GLY A 112 -11.12 -5.08 -8.03
N ILE A 113 -11.46 -5.88 -9.05
CA ILE A 113 -10.81 -5.87 -10.35
C ILE A 113 -11.06 -4.54 -11.08
N ASP A 114 -12.28 -4.03 -11.11
CA ASP A 114 -12.63 -2.74 -11.72
C ASP A 114 -11.87 -1.59 -11.07
N SER A 115 -11.80 -1.57 -9.74
CA SER A 115 -11.02 -0.60 -8.97
C SER A 115 -9.51 -0.71 -9.24
N TRP A 116 -9.01 -1.93 -9.44
CA TRP A 116 -7.61 -2.18 -9.78
C TRP A 116 -7.27 -1.75 -11.21
N LEU A 117 -8.16 -2.01 -12.17
CA LEU A 117 -8.05 -1.59 -13.56
C LEU A 117 -8.08 -0.07 -13.69
N ARG A 118 -9.03 0.62 -13.03
CA ARG A 118 -9.06 2.09 -12.97
C ARG A 118 -7.79 2.68 -12.41
N LYS A 119 -7.18 2.03 -11.41
CA LYS A 119 -5.93 2.49 -10.80
C LYS A 119 -4.70 2.26 -11.70
N LYS A 120 -4.77 1.33 -12.66
CA LYS A 120 -3.66 0.98 -13.55
C LYS A 120 -3.73 1.72 -14.90
N TYR A 121 -4.92 2.06 -15.36
CA TYR A 121 -5.15 2.71 -16.66
C TYR A 121 -5.46 4.22 -16.58
N ILE A 122 -5.61 4.79 -15.38
CA ILE A 122 -5.69 6.24 -15.12
C ILE A 122 -4.61 6.63 -14.10
#